data_AF-A0A536WGG6-F1
#
_entry.id   AF-A0A536WGG6-F1
#
_cell.length_a   1.000
_cell.length_b   1.000
_cell.length_c   1.000
_cell.angle_alpha   90.00
_cell.angle_beta   90.00
_cell.angle_gamma   90.00
#
_symmetry.space_group_name_H-M   'P 1'
#
loop_
_entity.id
_entity.type
_entity.pdbx_description
1 polymer ?
#
loop_
_entity_poly.entity_id
_entity_poly.type
_entity_poly.pdbx_seq_one_letter_code
_entity_poly.pdbx_strand_id
1 'polypeptide(L)'
;MIIARPTPGFAYSHPAHAIALGFGAGLSPFAPGTVGTLVAWPLGWYASSVMPPALLAAAMAPLFVLGIWACALTGRHLGVADHRAMVWDEIVAFLLVLAI
;
A
#
# COMPACT_ATOMS: atom_id res chain seq x y z
N MET A 1 17.25 -6.36 14.33
CA MET A 1 17.88 -5.18 13.73
C MET A 1 16.77 -4.33 13.15
N ILE A 2 16.56 -3.11 13.65
CA ILE A 2 15.52 -2.21 13.10
C ILE A 2 16.06 -1.66 11.78
N ILE A 3 15.38 -1.96 10.66
CA ILE A 3 15.75 -1.40 9.36
C ILE A 3 15.27 0.06 9.33
N ALA A 4 16.21 1.01 9.37
CA ALA A 4 15.87 2.45 9.35
C ALA A 4 15.27 2.93 8.01
N ARG A 5 15.59 2.23 6.92
CA ARG A 5 15.05 2.44 5.57
C ARG A 5 14.98 1.11 4.81
N PRO A 6 13.79 0.60 4.46
CA PRO A 6 13.68 -0.56 3.60
C PRO A 6 14.34 -0.29 2.24
N THR A 7 14.92 -1.34 1.66
CA THR A 7 15.55 -1.27 0.34
C THR A 7 14.62 -1.88 -0.72
N PRO A 8 14.84 -1.60 -2.02
CA PRO A 8 14.13 -2.32 -3.09
C PRO A 8 14.26 -3.84 -2.97
N GLY A 9 15.44 -4.35 -2.62
CA GLY A 9 15.65 -5.78 -2.39
C GLY A 9 14.77 -6.35 -1.27
N PHE A 10 14.56 -5.60 -0.19
CA PHE A 10 13.61 -5.98 0.85
C PHE A 10 12.15 -5.90 0.37
N ALA A 11 11.79 -4.83 -0.35
CA ALA A 11 10.42 -4.62 -0.83
C ALA A 11 9.93 -5.74 -1.74
N TYR A 12 10.81 -6.29 -2.57
CA TYR A 12 10.46 -7.34 -3.54
C TYR A 12 10.88 -8.75 -3.11
N SER A 13 11.46 -8.94 -1.92
CA SER A 13 11.85 -10.28 -1.44
C SER A 13 10.67 -11.13 -0.96
N HIS A 14 9.52 -10.52 -0.68
CA HIS A 14 8.32 -11.21 -0.21
C HIS A 14 7.05 -10.48 -0.67
N PRO A 15 5.97 -11.19 -1.07
CA PRO A 15 4.74 -10.55 -1.55
C PRO A 15 4.11 -9.60 -0.52
N ALA A 16 4.13 -9.97 0.76
CA ALA A 16 3.67 -9.07 1.83
C ALA A 16 4.44 -7.76 1.90
N HIS A 17 5.75 -7.76 1.63
CA HIS A 17 6.55 -6.54 1.61
C HIS A 17 6.13 -5.67 0.43
N ALA A 18 5.99 -6.28 -0.75
CA ALA A 18 5.58 -5.56 -1.95
C ALA A 18 4.21 -4.89 -1.74
N ILE A 19 3.26 -5.60 -1.15
CA ILE A 19 1.94 -5.05 -0.80
C ILE A 19 2.07 -3.92 0.23
N ALA A 20 2.67 -4.20 1.39
CA ALA A 20 2.78 -3.23 2.48
C ALA A 20 3.49 -1.95 2.02
N LEU A 21 4.56 -2.06 1.23
CA LEU A 21 5.35 -0.94 0.71
C LEU A 21 4.77 -0.31 -0.57
N GLY A 22 3.53 -0.65 -0.95
CA GLY A 22 2.85 -0.07 -2.11
C GLY A 22 3.60 -0.29 -3.43
N PHE A 23 4.14 -1.49 -3.63
CA PHE A 23 4.98 -1.88 -4.76
C PHE A 23 6.14 -0.90 -5.01
N GLY A 24 6.79 -0.46 -3.92
CA GLY A 24 7.94 0.43 -3.96
C GLY A 24 7.62 1.90 -3.74
N ALA A 25 6.35 2.31 -3.75
CA ALA A 25 5.93 3.68 -3.43
C ALA A 25 6.42 4.13 -2.04
N GLY A 26 6.34 3.21 -1.07
CA GLY A 26 6.79 3.41 0.30
C GLY A 26 8.30 3.61 0.46
N LEU A 27 9.08 3.30 -0.57
CA LEU A 27 10.53 3.54 -0.59
C LEU A 27 10.89 5.00 -0.91
N SER A 28 9.90 5.84 -1.23
CA SER A 28 10.13 7.26 -1.47
C SER A 28 10.89 7.90 -0.30
N PRO A 29 11.97 8.64 -0.57
CA PRO A 29 12.69 9.36 0.48
C PRO A 29 11.88 10.55 1.03
N PHE A 30 10.86 11.02 0.30
CA PHE A 30 10.03 12.18 0.65
C PHE A 30 8.56 11.79 0.72
N ALA A 31 7.94 12.05 1.87
CA ALA A 31 6.51 11.82 2.13
C ALA A 31 5.96 10.51 1.53
N PRO A 32 6.40 9.33 2.01
CA PRO A 32 6.01 8.03 1.45
C PRO A 32 4.48 7.87 1.32
N GLY A 33 3.72 8.26 2.34
CA GLY A 33 2.25 8.22 2.30
C GLY A 33 1.67 9.07 1.18
N THR A 34 2.22 10.27 0.92
CA THR A 34 1.82 11.11 -0.22
C THR A 34 2.11 10.41 -1.55
N VAL A 35 3.26 9.76 -1.68
CA VAL A 35 3.56 8.96 -2.89
C VAL A 35 2.59 7.77 -3.01
N GLY A 36 2.20 7.13 -1.91
CA GLY A 36 1.13 6.15 -1.87
C GLY A 36 -0.19 6.70 -2.43
N THR A 37 -0.64 7.87 -1.97
CA THR A 37 -1.86 8.51 -2.52
C THR A 37 -1.73 8.87 -4.00
N LEU A 38 -0.55 9.28 -4.46
CA LEU A 38 -0.29 9.55 -5.88
C LEU A 38 -0.36 8.27 -6.73
N VAL A 39 0.05 7.13 -6.18
CA VAL A 39 -0.11 5.82 -6.84
C VAL A 39 -1.57 5.40 -6.93
N ALA A 40 -2.42 5.79 -5.97
CA ALA A 40 -3.85 5.50 -6.02
C ALA A 40 -4.56 6.19 -7.20
N TRP A 41 -4.08 7.34 -7.69
CA TRP A 41 -4.69 8.04 -8.84
C TRP A 41 -4.71 7.23 -10.14
N PRO A 42 -3.57 6.80 -10.72
CA PRO A 42 -3.58 5.99 -11.94
C PRO A 42 -4.27 4.64 -11.74
N LEU A 43 -4.16 4.04 -10.54
CA LEU A 43 -4.88 2.82 -10.20
C LEU A 43 -6.40 3.02 -10.19
N GLY A 44 -6.87 4.09 -9.55
CA GLY A 44 -8.29 4.46 -9.49
C GLY A 44 -8.84 4.80 -10.87
N TRP A 45 -8.10 5.59 -11.66
CA TRP A 45 -8.48 5.91 -13.03
C TRP A 45 -8.66 4.66 -13.89
N TYR A 46 -7.69 3.75 -13.85
CA TYR A 46 -7.77 2.48 -14.57
C TYR A 46 -8.92 1.62 -14.06
N ALA A 47 -9.06 1.47 -12.73
CA ALA A 47 -10.12 0.66 -12.15
C ALA A 47 -11.52 1.20 -12.52
N SER A 48 -11.75 2.51 -12.40
CA SER A 48 -13.00 3.16 -12.80
C SER A 48 -13.32 3.01 -14.30
N SER A 49 -12.33 2.70 -15.15
CA SER A 49 -12.59 2.41 -16.57
C SER A 49 -13.11 0.99 -16.83
N VAL A 50 -12.92 0.06 -15.88
CA VAL A 50 -13.26 -1.36 -16.04
C VAL A 50 -14.32 -1.87 -15.04
N MET A 51 -14.63 -1.11 -13.98
CA MET A 51 -15.64 -1.49 -12.99
C MET A 51 -16.46 -0.29 -12.51
N PRO A 52 -17.74 -0.50 -12.13
CA PRO A 52 -18.57 0.57 -11.59
C PRO A 52 -18.10 1.02 -10.19
N PRO A 53 -18.38 2.27 -9.80
CA PRO A 53 -17.92 2.85 -8.52
C PRO A 53 -18.26 1.98 -7.29
N ALA A 54 -19.47 1.42 -7.23
CA ALA A 54 -19.88 0.55 -6.13
C ALA A 54 -19.04 -0.74 -6.00
N LEU A 55 -18.62 -1.33 -7.12
CA LEU A 55 -17.77 -2.53 -7.11
C LEU A 55 -16.33 -2.16 -6.71
N LEU A 56 -15.84 -1.00 -7.17
CA LEU A 56 -14.54 -0.48 -6.76
C LEU A 56 -14.49 -0.21 -5.25
N ALA A 57 -15.53 0.44 -4.70
CA ALA A 57 -15.65 0.68 -3.27
C ALA A 57 -15.72 -0.64 -2.48
N ALA A 58 -16.51 -1.62 -2.95
CA ALA A 58 -16.59 -2.94 -2.33
C ALA A 58 -15.26 -3.70 -2.35
N ALA A 59 -14.45 -3.53 -3.40
CA ALA A 59 -13.13 -4.16 -3.52
C ALA A 59 -12.11 -3.64 -2.49
N MET A 60 -12.35 -2.47 -1.87
CA MET A 60 -11.45 -1.94 -0.84
C MET A 60 -11.49 -2.76 0.46
N ALA A 61 -12.61 -3.41 0.77
CA ALA A 61 -12.73 -4.26 1.96
C ALA A 61 -11.76 -5.46 1.97
N PRO A 62 -11.72 -6.33 0.94
CA PRO A 62 -10.74 -7.41 0.90
C PRO A 62 -9.30 -6.90 0.77
N LEU A 63 -9.05 -5.78 0.07
CA LEU A 63 -7.71 -5.16 0.01
C LEU A 63 -7.25 -4.64 1.37
N PHE A 64 -8.15 -4.08 2.18
CA PHE A 64 -7.85 -3.69 3.55
C PHE A 64 -7.46 -4.89 4.42
N VAL A 65 -8.22 -5.99 4.35
CA VAL A 65 -7.91 -7.24 5.07
C VAL A 65 -6.56 -7.81 4.63
N LEU A 66 -6.26 -7.79 3.33
CA LEU A 66 -4.95 -8.17 2.79
C LEU A 66 -3.84 -7.28 3.38
N GLY A 67 -4.11 -5.99 3.51
CA GLY A 67 -3.22 -5.01 4.13
C GLY A 67 -2.87 -5.33 5.57
N ILE A 68 -3.84 -5.75 6.39
CA ILE A 68 -3.60 -6.13 7.79
C ILE A 68 -2.55 -7.24 7.86
N TRP A 69 -2.71 -8.30 7.06
CA TRP A 69 -1.73 -9.39 6.99
C TRP A 69 -0.37 -8.89 6.49
N ALA A 70 -0.36 -8.12 5.40
CA ALA A 70 0.86 -7.65 4.76
C ALA A 70 1.68 -6.74 5.68
N CYS A 71 1.06 -5.75 6.31
CA CYS A 71 1.69 -4.83 7.26
C CYS A 71 2.15 -5.56 8.54
N ALA A 72 1.36 -6.50 9.06
CA ALA A 72 1.75 -7.28 10.23
C ALA A 72 3.01 -8.14 9.98
N LEU A 73 3.09 -8.82 8.84
CA LEU A 73 4.27 -9.62 8.49
C LEU A 73 5.48 -8.73 8.18
N THR A 74 5.28 -7.68 7.39
CA THR A 74 6.35 -6.73 7.03
C THR A 74 6.92 -6.03 8.25
N GLY A 75 6.08 -5.64 9.21
CA GLY A 75 6.53 -5.02 10.46
C GLY A 75 7.37 -5.94 11.33
N ARG A 76 7.01 -7.23 11.39
CA ARG A 76 7.87 -8.24 12.05
C ARG A 76 9.23 -8.37 11.36
N HIS A 77 9.25 -8.37 10.02
CA HIS A 77 10.51 -8.48 9.26
C HIS A 77 11.37 -7.21 9.31
N LEU A 78 10.77 -6.02 9.41
CA LEU A 78 11.48 -4.76 9.64
C LEU A 78 11.96 -4.58 11.09
N GLY A 79 11.37 -5.34 12.02
CA GLY A 79 11.60 -5.19 13.46
C GLY A 79 10.90 -3.98 14.07
N VAL A 80 9.91 -3.41 13.37
CA VAL A 80 9.13 -2.24 13.82
C VAL A 80 7.73 -2.33 13.24
N ALA A 81 6.71 -2.23 14.10
CA ALA A 81 5.33 -2.16 13.70
C ALA A 81 5.04 -0.81 13.03
N ASP A 82 4.18 -0.81 12.02
CA ASP A 82 3.69 0.42 11.39
C ASP A 82 4.81 1.36 10.92
N HIS A 83 5.78 0.82 10.18
CA HIS A 83 6.87 1.61 9.64
C HIS A 83 6.30 2.62 8.64
N ARG A 84 6.77 3.88 8.64
CA ARG A 84 6.37 4.97 7.70
C ARG A 84 6.44 4.67 6.18
N ALA A 85 7.00 3.52 5.82
CA ALA A 85 7.14 3.07 4.44
C ALA A 85 6.03 2.08 4.07
N MET A 86 5.31 1.54 5.05
CA MET A 86 4.06 0.84 4.80
C MET A 86 3.07 1.91 4.40
N VAL A 87 2.64 1.86 3.13
CA VAL A 87 1.78 2.89 2.53
C VAL A 87 0.51 2.31 1.90
N TRP A 88 0.20 1.07 2.27
CA TRP A 88 -0.88 0.31 1.68
C TRP A 88 -2.25 0.86 2.10
N ASP A 89 -2.38 1.28 3.34
CA ASP A 89 -3.58 1.90 3.88
C ASP A 89 -3.87 3.25 3.22
N GLU A 90 -2.87 4.09 2.92
CA GLU A 90 -3.09 5.31 2.13
C GLU A 90 -3.55 4.99 0.71
N ILE A 91 -3.00 3.97 0.07
CA ILE A 91 -3.43 3.55 -1.28
C ILE A 91 -4.89 3.08 -1.24
N VAL A 92 -5.24 2.15 -0.35
CA VAL A 92 -6.59 1.57 -0.26
C VAL A 92 -7.62 2.62 0.18
N ALA A 93 -7.30 3.46 1.17
CA ALA A 93 -8.20 4.52 1.61
C ALA A 93 -8.42 5.57 0.51
N PHE A 94 -7.37 5.95 -0.22
CA PHE A 94 -7.52 6.93 -1.29
C PHE A 94 -8.25 6.36 -2.51
N LEU A 95 -8.06 5.08 -2.82
CA LEU A 95 -8.88 4.38 -3.82
C LEU A 95 -10.36 4.36 -3.44
N LEU A 96 -10.69 4.20 -2.14
CA LEU A 96 -12.07 4.31 -1.67
C LEU A 96 -12.63 5.73 -1.88
N VAL A 97 -11.83 6.77 -1.61
CA VAL A 97 -12.23 8.17 -1.87
C VAL A 97 -12.50 8.40 -3.36
N LEU A 98 -11.69 7.84 -4.25
CA LEU A 98 -11.87 7.94 -5.70
C LEU A 98 -13.07 7.12 -6.23
N ALA A 99 -13.60 6.20 -5.43
CA ALA A 99 -14.70 5.30 -5.80
C ALA A 99 -16.09 5.83 -5.44
N ILE A 100 -16.18 6.96 -4.74
CA ILE A 100 -17.43 7.58 -4.26
C ILE A 100 -17.62 8.91 -4.99
#